data_AF-A0A430BRU0-F1
#
_entry.id   AF-A0A430BRU0-F1
#
_cell.length_a   1.000
_cell.length_b   1.000
_cell.length_c   1.000
_cell.angle_alpha   90.00
_cell.angle_beta   90.00
_cell.angle_gamma   90.00
#
_symmetry.space_group_name_H-M   'P 1'
#
loop_
_entity.id
_entity.type
_entity.pdbx_description
1 polymer ?
#
loop_
_entity_poly.entity_id
_entity_poly.type
_entity_poly.pdbx_seq_one_letter_code
_entity_poly.pdbx_strand_id
1 'polypeptide(L)'
;MKPTILLTALALCLSACGPVHPRWKNESSHDIRVTYFKGTAHYGVLIKQGRENVPVAPFDFQSVERIEIEDSGQIQRLTKAAVSQMHTECGHGYSCRIRYGDDHQLKVAPG
;
A
#
# COMPACT_ATOMS: atom_id res chain seq x y z
N MET A 1 -41.40 -34.80 -22.71
CA MET A 1 -41.44 -33.33 -22.50
C MET A 1 -40.80 -33.03 -21.15
N LYS A 2 -39.56 -32.53 -21.14
CA LYS A 2 -38.86 -32.00 -19.96
C LYS A 2 -37.79 -31.02 -20.47
N PRO A 3 -37.73 -29.80 -19.95
CA PRO A 3 -36.47 -29.13 -19.77
C PRO A 3 -36.17 -29.16 -18.27
N THR A 4 -35.19 -29.99 -17.92
CA THR A 4 -34.50 -29.93 -16.64
C THR A 4 -33.87 -28.54 -16.52
N ILE A 5 -34.33 -27.73 -15.58
CA ILE A 5 -33.76 -26.41 -15.30
C ILE A 5 -32.37 -26.63 -14.73
N LEU A 6 -31.35 -26.43 -15.57
CA LEU A 6 -29.94 -26.45 -15.20
C LEU A 6 -29.62 -25.11 -14.52
N LEU A 7 -29.85 -25.04 -13.20
CA LEU A 7 -29.32 -23.97 -12.34
C LEU A 7 -27.83 -24.24 -12.10
N THR A 8 -26.99 -23.86 -13.06
CA THR A 8 -25.53 -23.93 -12.90
C THR A 8 -24.90 -22.56 -13.09
N ALA A 9 -24.06 -22.24 -12.10
CA ALA A 9 -23.02 -21.22 -12.11
C ALA A 9 -23.47 -19.76 -11.87
N LEU A 10 -23.89 -19.47 -10.64
CA LEU A 10 -23.56 -18.19 -10.01
C LEU A 10 -22.64 -18.43 -8.81
N ALA A 11 -21.53 -19.13 -9.04
CA ALA A 11 -20.43 -19.18 -8.09
C ALA A 11 -19.51 -17.99 -8.37
N LEU A 12 -19.88 -16.87 -7.75
CA LEU A 12 -18.99 -15.90 -7.13
C LEU A 12 -17.73 -15.53 -7.93
N CYS A 13 -17.76 -14.32 -8.47
CA CYS A 13 -16.58 -13.46 -8.63
C CYS A 13 -15.87 -13.28 -7.26
N LEU A 14 -15.27 -14.33 -6.72
CA LEU A 14 -14.16 -14.22 -5.79
C LEU A 14 -12.95 -13.88 -6.65
N SER A 15 -12.93 -12.62 -7.10
CA SER A 15 -11.68 -11.97 -7.42
C SER A 15 -10.81 -12.21 -6.19
N ALA A 16 -9.84 -13.11 -6.29
CA ALA A 16 -8.78 -13.18 -5.31
C ALA A 16 -8.03 -11.85 -5.45
N CYS A 17 -8.56 -10.82 -4.80
CA CYS A 17 -7.92 -9.54 -4.64
C CYS A 17 -6.61 -9.86 -3.94
N GLY A 18 -5.51 -9.81 -4.69
CA GLY A 18 -4.18 -9.95 -4.13
C GLY A 18 -3.94 -8.92 -3.02
N PRO A 19 -2.80 -9.02 -2.32
CA PRO A 19 -2.48 -8.15 -1.19
C PRO A 19 -2.73 -6.69 -1.50
N VAL A 20 -3.48 -6.03 -0.62
CA VAL A 20 -3.97 -4.68 -0.84
C VAL A 20 -3.02 -3.68 -0.19
N HIS A 21 -2.60 -2.69 -0.98
CA HIS A 21 -1.61 -1.69 -0.59
C HIS A 21 -2.04 -0.28 -0.96
N PRO A 22 -1.75 0.71 -0.11
CA PRO A 22 -1.99 2.11 -0.45
C PRO A 22 -1.09 2.57 -1.60
N ARG A 23 -1.57 3.52 -2.40
CA ARG A 23 -0.76 4.22 -3.41
C ARG A 23 0.07 5.30 -2.76
N TRP A 24 1.37 5.29 -3.02
CA TRP A 24 2.28 6.32 -2.57
C TRP A 24 2.50 7.34 -3.68
N LYS A 25 2.27 8.61 -3.39
CA LYS A 25 2.56 9.77 -4.24
C LYS A 25 3.82 10.45 -3.72
N ASN A 26 4.84 10.52 -4.57
CA ASN A 26 6.03 11.31 -4.28
C ASN A 26 5.83 12.76 -4.77
N GLU A 27 5.79 13.69 -3.82
CA GLU A 27 5.70 15.14 -4.04
C GLU A 27 7.01 15.86 -3.68
N SER A 28 8.04 15.11 -3.31
CA SER A 28 9.38 15.62 -3.04
C SER A 28 10.05 16.07 -4.33
N SER A 29 11.10 16.86 -4.21
CA SER A 29 11.87 17.38 -5.34
C SER A 29 12.79 16.35 -6.04
N HIS A 30 12.84 15.12 -5.54
CA HIS A 30 13.71 14.02 -5.97
C HIS A 30 13.02 12.66 -5.83
N ASP A 31 13.69 11.59 -6.26
CA ASP A 31 13.19 10.22 -6.13
C ASP A 31 13.24 9.72 -4.68
N ILE A 32 12.23 8.97 -4.26
CA ILE A 32 12.21 8.31 -2.94
C ILE A 32 12.07 6.80 -3.09
N ARG A 33 12.54 6.04 -2.11
CA ARG A 33 12.23 4.60 -2.00
C ARG A 33 11.43 4.34 -0.73
N VAL A 34 10.26 3.75 -0.89
CA VAL A 34 9.43 3.29 0.24
C VAL A 34 9.61 1.80 0.41
N THR A 35 9.92 1.35 1.62
CA THR A 35 10.14 -0.07 1.95
C THR A 35 9.26 -0.50 3.11
N TYR A 36 8.52 -1.58 2.92
CA TYR A 36 7.72 -2.24 3.95
C TYR A 36 8.48 -3.40 4.58
N PHE A 37 8.28 -3.61 5.87
CA PHE A 37 8.89 -4.69 6.64
C PHE A 37 7.82 -5.50 7.39
N LYS A 38 8.00 -6.82 7.40
CA LYS A 38 7.22 -7.79 8.19
C LYS A 38 8.17 -8.90 8.66
N GLY A 39 8.51 -8.90 9.95
CA GLY A 39 9.61 -9.73 10.46
C GLY A 39 10.92 -9.43 9.73
N THR A 40 11.53 -10.45 9.13
CA THR A 40 12.77 -10.32 8.34
C THR A 40 12.53 -9.98 6.87
N ALA A 41 11.29 -10.13 6.38
CA ALA A 41 10.93 -9.86 5.00
C ALA A 41 10.75 -8.36 4.76
N HIS A 42 11.24 -7.88 3.61
CA HIS A 42 11.11 -6.47 3.22
C HIS A 42 10.92 -6.31 1.71
N TYR A 43 10.07 -5.36 1.33
CA TYR A 43 9.71 -5.09 -0.06
C TYR A 43 9.64 -3.60 -0.28
N GLY A 44 10.44 -3.10 -1.22
CA GLY A 44 10.54 -1.67 -1.49
C GLY A 44 10.29 -1.33 -2.95
N VAL A 45 9.85 -0.09 -3.17
CA VAL A 45 9.59 0.45 -4.51
C VAL A 45 10.22 1.82 -4.64
N LEU A 46 10.87 2.06 -5.78
CA LEU A 46 11.33 3.40 -6.16
C LEU A 46 10.15 4.18 -6.73
N ILE A 47 9.94 5.39 -6.22
CA ILE A 47 8.87 6.29 -6.62
C ILE A 47 9.51 7.55 -7.18
N LYS A 48 9.47 7.67 -8.52
CA LYS A 48 10.02 8.82 -9.22
C LYS A 48 9.34 10.11 -8.79
N GLN A 49 10.08 11.21 -8.81
CA GLN A 49 9.55 12.55 -8.55
C GLN A 49 8.21 12.79 -9.27
N GLY A 50 7.19 13.24 -8.54
CA GLY A 50 5.86 13.54 -9.08
C GLY A 50 5.03 12.33 -9.50
N ARG A 51 5.49 11.09 -9.27
CA ARG A 51 4.79 9.87 -9.68
C ARG A 51 4.11 9.17 -8.49
N GLU A 52 3.18 8.28 -8.83
CA GLU A 52 2.58 7.34 -7.89
C GLU A 52 3.14 5.95 -8.12
N ASN A 53 3.32 5.18 -7.04
CA ASN A 53 3.65 3.76 -7.13
C ASN A 53 3.11 2.99 -5.92
N VAL A 54 3.10 1.66 -6.02
CA VAL A 54 2.62 0.76 -4.97
C VAL A 54 3.74 -0.23 -4.61
N PRO A 55 4.15 -0.34 -3.33
CA PRO A 55 5.07 -1.39 -2.92
C PRO A 55 4.49 -2.78 -3.22
N VAL A 56 5.24 -3.61 -3.95
CA VAL A 56 4.82 -4.96 -4.35
C VAL A 56 5.21 -5.95 -3.24
N ALA A 57 4.47 -5.93 -2.13
CA ALA A 57 4.66 -6.87 -1.02
C ALA A 57 3.62 -8.01 -1.07
N PRO A 58 4.01 -9.28 -0.88
CA PRO A 58 3.12 -10.44 -0.93
C PRO A 58 2.30 -10.63 0.37
N PHE A 59 2.07 -9.56 1.12
CA PHE A 59 1.31 -9.56 2.37
C PHE A 59 0.47 -8.28 2.45
N ASP A 60 -0.63 -8.30 3.19
CA ASP A 60 -1.51 -7.13 3.30
C ASP A 60 -0.83 -5.98 4.03
N PHE A 61 -1.16 -4.75 3.63
CA PHE A 61 -0.67 -3.54 4.28
C PHE A 61 -0.90 -3.53 5.80
N GLN A 62 -2.02 -4.07 6.27
CA GLN A 62 -2.33 -4.21 7.71
C GLN A 62 -1.31 -5.03 8.51
N SER A 63 -0.53 -5.88 7.83
CA SER A 63 0.51 -6.70 8.45
C SER A 63 1.91 -6.08 8.38
N VAL A 64 2.04 -4.85 7.85
CA VAL A 64 3.29 -4.09 7.85
C VAL A 64 3.63 -3.69 9.28
N GLU A 65 4.84 -4.02 9.73
CA GLU A 65 5.29 -3.71 11.08
C GLU A 65 6.12 -2.42 11.13
N ARG A 66 6.81 -2.13 10.02
CA ARG A 66 7.68 -0.96 9.87
C ARG A 66 7.70 -0.50 8.42
N ILE A 67 7.82 0.81 8.25
CA ILE A 67 7.98 1.48 6.96
C ILE A 67 9.24 2.35 7.03
N GLU A 68 10.05 2.28 5.98
CA GLU A 68 11.18 3.17 5.78
C GLU A 68 11.04 3.93 4.47
N ILE A 69 11.44 5.19 4.51
CA ILE A 69 11.51 6.08 3.35
C ILE A 69 12.97 6.48 3.21
N GLU A 70 13.61 5.99 2.15
CA GLU A 70 14.91 6.50 1.72
C GLU A 70 14.67 7.76 0.90
N ASP A 71 15.17 8.88 1.41
CA ASP A 71 15.02 10.22 0.90
C ASP A 71 16.43 10.82 0.79
N SER A 72 16.92 11.04 -0.44
CA SER A 72 18.24 11.63 -0.71
C SER A 72 19.40 10.94 0.05
N GLY A 73 19.35 9.62 0.15
CA GLY A 73 20.35 8.81 0.87
C GLY A 73 20.21 8.81 2.40
N GLN A 74 19.22 9.53 2.95
CA GLN A 74 18.84 9.45 4.35
C GLN A 74 17.69 8.47 4.54
N ILE A 75 17.73 7.68 5.60
CA ILE A 75 16.66 6.73 5.92
C ILE A 75 15.78 7.31 7.01
N GLN A 76 14.54 7.62 6.65
CA GLN A 76 13.50 8.01 7.59
C GLN A 76 12.69 6.78 7.97
N ARG A 77 12.73 6.42 9.25
CA ARG A 77 11.94 5.32 9.79
C ARG A 77 10.69 5.87 10.42
N LEU A 78 9.52 5.42 9.96
CA LEU A 78 8.26 5.80 10.57
C LEU A 78 8.15 5.19 11.97
N THR A 79 7.59 5.96 12.90
CA THR A 79 7.32 5.47 14.24
C THR A 79 6.22 4.42 14.20
N LYS A 80 6.19 3.52 15.19
CA LYS A 80 5.11 2.53 15.33
C LYS A 80 3.72 3.18 15.38
N ALA A 81 3.62 4.35 16.03
CA ALA A 81 2.38 5.11 16.10
C ALA A 81 1.92 5.59 14.72
N ALA A 82 2.84 6.13 13.90
CA ALA A 82 2.52 6.58 12.55
C ALA A 82 2.04 5.41 11.65
N VAL A 83 2.73 4.27 11.68
CA VAL A 83 2.31 3.08 10.91
C VAL A 83 0.93 2.58 11.37
N SER A 84 0.70 2.52 12.69
CA SER A 84 -0.61 2.13 13.24
C SER A 84 -1.72 3.11 12.86
N GLN A 85 -1.43 4.41 12.80
CA GLN A 85 -2.39 5.41 12.34
C GLN A 85 -2.72 5.23 10.86
N MET A 86 -1.71 4.99 10.02
CA MET A 86 -1.91 4.69 8.60
C MET A 86 -2.76 3.43 8.39
N HIS A 87 -2.60 2.40 9.23
CA HIS A 87 -3.46 1.22 9.18
C HIS A 87 -4.92 1.57 9.46
N THR A 88 -5.19 2.43 10.45
CA THR A 88 -6.55 2.89 10.77
C THR A 88 -7.15 3.71 9.64
N GLU A 89 -6.38 4.65 9.07
CA GLU A 89 -6.85 5.57 8.03
C GLU A 89 -7.01 4.90 6.66
N CYS A 90 -6.10 4.01 6.29
CA CYS A 90 -6.16 3.31 5.01
C CYS A 90 -7.05 2.08 5.02
N GLY A 91 -7.44 1.56 6.18
CA GLY A 91 -8.16 0.29 6.30
C GLY A 91 -7.46 -0.81 5.49
N HIS A 92 -8.19 -1.53 4.63
CA HIS A 92 -7.60 -2.58 3.81
C HIS A 92 -6.70 -2.05 2.68
N GLY A 93 -6.70 -0.74 2.37
CA GLY A 93 -5.69 -0.09 1.53
C GLY A 93 -6.06 0.16 0.06
N TYR A 94 -7.19 -0.34 -0.47
CA TYR A 94 -7.45 -0.38 -1.92
C TYR A 94 -7.64 1.00 -2.57
N SER A 95 -8.21 1.95 -1.82
CA SER A 95 -8.44 3.33 -2.26
C SER A 95 -7.51 4.34 -1.58
N CYS A 96 -6.72 3.92 -0.59
CA CYS A 96 -5.91 4.84 0.20
C CYS A 96 -4.74 5.41 -0.62
N ARG A 97 -4.51 6.71 -0.46
CA ARG A 97 -3.37 7.42 -1.03
C ARG A 97 -2.54 8.07 0.08
N ILE A 98 -1.24 7.81 0.07
CA ILE A 98 -0.26 8.41 0.98
C ILE A 98 0.59 9.36 0.15
N ARG A 99 0.66 10.63 0.57
CA ARG A 99 1.51 11.63 -0.07
C ARG A 99 2.68 11.94 0.86
N TYR A 100 3.87 12.04 0.27
CA TYR A 100 5.11 12.38 0.95
C TYR A 100 5.85 13.45 0.14
N GLY A 101 6.35 14.49 0.79
CA GLY A 101 7.08 15.58 0.15
C GLY A 101 8.28 16.06 0.96
N ASP A 102 8.91 17.14 0.50
CA ASP A 102 10.11 17.72 1.12
C ASP A 102 9.88 18.26 2.55
N ASP A 103 8.62 18.42 2.98
CA ASP A 103 8.26 18.72 4.37
C ASP A 103 8.38 17.51 5.31
N HIS A 104 8.68 16.33 4.74
CA HIS A 104 8.73 15.02 5.39
C HIS A 104 7.45 14.67 6.17
N GLN A 105 6.33 15.30 5.81
CA GLN A 105 5.04 15.01 6.40
C GLN A 105 4.27 13.99 5.56
N LEU A 106 3.67 13.02 6.24
CA LEU A 106 2.78 12.06 5.61
C LEU A 106 1.35 12.61 5.60
N LYS A 107 0.77 12.73 4.40
CA LYS A 107 -0.62 13.12 4.21
C LYS A 107 -1.39 11.93 3.66
N VAL A 108 -2.21 11.33 4.51
CA VAL A 108 -3.01 10.15 4.17
C VAL A 108 -4.43 10.60 3.83
N ALA A 109 -4.95 10.13 2.70
CA ALA A 109 -6.33 10.36 2.29
C ALA A 109 -7.00 9.01 2.01
N PRO A 110 -8.12 8.68 2.70
CA PRO A 110 -8.98 7.58 2.28
C PRO A 110 -9.59 7.94 0.92
N GLY A 111 -9.67 6.97 0.02
CA GLY A 111 -10.30 7.14 -1.29
C GLY A 111 -11.66 6.47 -1.38
#